data_AF-A0A9X4AVH5-F1
#
_entry.id   AF-A0A9X4AVH5-F1
#
_cell.length_a   1.000
_cell.length_b   1.000
_cell.length_c   1.000
_cell.angle_alpha   90.00
_cell.angle_beta   90.00
_cell.angle_gamma   90.00
#
_symmetry.space_group_name_H-M   'P 1'
#
loop_
_entity.id
_entity.type
_entity.pdbx_description
1 polymer ?
#
loop_
_entity_poly.entity_id
_entity_poly.type
_entity_poly.pdbx_seq_one_letter_code
_entity_poly.pdbx_strand_id
1 'polypeptide(L)'
;MSTKTTSSTNKTDEPAELATAFALASDGILYFAFENAPPPGRSVFVGYALRADEAQKFGVGGLLLWAIVHPLALGSDGCIYVREGLIDAEGRDVFRGFAATPEEATRAAEELHRIASNVVVEVFARKRAAA
;
A
#
# COMPACT_ATOMS: atom_id res chain seq x y z
N MET A 1 43.23 -33.27 12.80
CA MET A 1 41.92 -33.73 13.30
C MET A 1 41.46 -32.81 14.42
N SER A 2 40.15 -32.63 14.54
CA SER A 2 39.40 -31.76 15.48
C SER A 2 39.04 -30.37 14.95
N THR A 3 37.98 -30.40 14.14
CA THR A 3 37.03 -29.34 13.83
C THR A 3 36.38 -28.79 15.10
N LYS A 4 36.26 -27.47 15.22
CA LYS A 4 35.32 -26.84 16.16
C LYS A 4 34.34 -25.97 15.37
N THR A 5 33.25 -26.62 15.00
CA THR A 5 32.03 -26.00 14.49
C THR A 5 31.42 -25.16 15.60
N THR A 6 31.38 -23.85 15.43
CA THR A 6 30.48 -22.99 16.22
C THR A 6 29.31 -22.59 15.32
N SER A 7 28.17 -23.13 15.72
CA SER A 7 26.83 -22.93 15.20
C SER A 7 26.52 -21.44 14.95
N SER A 8 26.36 -21.10 13.67
CA SER A 8 25.66 -19.90 13.23
C SER A 8 24.20 -20.02 13.67
N THR A 9 23.83 -19.26 14.69
CA THR A 9 22.44 -19.02 15.09
C THR A 9 21.64 -18.47 13.91
N ASN A 10 20.70 -19.27 13.39
CA ASN A 10 19.62 -18.82 12.54
C ASN A 10 18.87 -17.70 13.27
N LYS A 11 19.08 -16.45 12.86
CA LYS A 11 18.07 -15.41 13.05
C LYS A 11 16.97 -15.74 12.06
N THR A 12 15.83 -16.18 12.58
CA THR A 12 14.58 -16.12 11.84
C THR A 12 14.32 -14.63 11.61
N ASP A 13 14.57 -14.17 10.39
CA ASP A 13 14.14 -12.84 9.95
C ASP A 13 12.61 -12.83 10.04
N GLU A 14 12.07 -12.19 11.08
CA GLU A 14 10.66 -11.83 11.07
C GLU A 14 10.43 -10.96 9.84
N PRO A 15 9.43 -11.26 9.00
CA PRO A 15 9.16 -10.45 7.82
C PRO A 15 8.93 -9.02 8.30
N ALA A 16 9.78 -8.11 7.85
CA ALA A 16 9.62 -6.70 8.15
C ALA A 16 8.23 -6.31 7.68
N GLU A 17 7.38 -5.90 8.62
CA GLU A 17 6.00 -5.51 8.33
C GLU A 17 6.03 -4.49 7.19
N LEU A 18 5.52 -4.86 6.01
CA LEU A 18 5.45 -3.96 4.87
C LEU A 18 4.61 -2.77 5.31
N ALA A 19 5.23 -1.59 5.41
CA ALA A 19 4.55 -0.38 5.86
C ALA A 19 3.25 -0.12 5.09
N THR A 20 3.21 -0.55 3.81
CA THR A 20 2.05 -0.50 2.93
C THR A 20 1.72 -1.91 2.44
N ALA A 21 0.55 -2.45 2.82
CA ALA A 21 0.12 -3.79 2.42
C ALA A 21 -0.55 -3.81 1.04
N PHE A 22 -1.25 -2.74 0.68
CA PHE A 22 -1.91 -2.59 -0.61
C PHE A 22 -2.01 -1.13 -1.03
N ALA A 23 -2.23 -0.89 -2.32
CA ALA A 23 -2.54 0.44 -2.84
C ALA A 23 -3.66 0.37 -3.87
N LEU A 24 -4.62 1.29 -3.76
CA LEU A 24 -5.72 1.45 -4.72
C LEU A 24 -5.36 2.57 -5.70
N ALA A 25 -5.17 2.23 -6.97
CA ALA A 25 -4.84 3.19 -8.01
C ALA A 25 -6.09 3.90 -8.58
N SER A 26 -5.88 5.09 -9.14
CA SER A 26 -6.93 5.92 -9.74
C SER A 26 -7.56 5.32 -11.00
N ASP A 27 -6.92 4.33 -11.61
CA ASP A 27 -7.47 3.49 -12.68
C ASP A 27 -8.38 2.36 -12.15
N GLY A 28 -8.56 2.28 -10.82
CA GLY A 28 -9.38 1.28 -10.14
C GLY A 28 -8.67 -0.02 -9.84
N ILE A 29 -7.39 -0.17 -10.20
CA ILE A 29 -6.64 -1.39 -9.93
C ILE A 29 -6.17 -1.40 -8.47
N LEU A 30 -6.46 -2.49 -7.77
CA LEU A 30 -5.90 -2.79 -6.47
C LEU A 30 -4.56 -3.52 -6.65
N TYR A 31 -3.52 -3.03 -6.00
CA TYR A 31 -2.20 -3.64 -5.99
C TYR A 31 -1.88 -4.18 -4.59
N PHE A 32 -1.41 -5.42 -4.50
CA PHE A 32 -0.91 -6.02 -3.25
C PHE A 32 0.60 -5.96 -3.20
N ALA A 33 1.14 -5.57 -2.05
CA ALA A 33 2.57 -5.50 -1.85
C ALA A 33 3.21 -6.90 -1.95
N PHE A 34 4.46 -6.93 -2.40
CA PHE A 34 5.27 -8.15 -2.43
C PHE A 34 6.74 -7.84 -2.14
N GLU A 35 7.40 -8.72 -1.40
CA GLU A 35 8.84 -8.59 -1.10
C GLU A 35 9.71 -9.16 -2.23
N ASN A 36 9.27 -10.28 -2.81
CA ASN A 36 10.04 -11.07 -3.75
C ASN A 36 9.67 -10.76 -5.21
N ALA A 37 9.24 -11.76 -5.96
CA ALA A 37 8.71 -11.61 -7.30
C ALA A 37 7.18 -11.58 -7.25
N PRO A 38 6.53 -10.80 -8.14
CA PRO A 38 5.09 -10.87 -8.30
C PRO A 38 4.68 -12.26 -8.84
N PRO A 39 3.44 -12.70 -8.63
CA PRO A 39 2.92 -13.88 -9.30
C PRO A 39 3.04 -13.75 -10.84
N PRO A 40 3.32 -14.86 -11.56
CA PRO A 40 3.49 -14.82 -13.01
C PRO A 40 2.28 -14.20 -13.73
N GLY A 41 2.56 -13.37 -14.75
CA GLY A 41 1.53 -12.74 -15.58
C GLY A 41 0.78 -11.59 -14.92
N ARG A 42 1.13 -11.19 -13.69
CA ARG A 42 0.55 -10.00 -13.05
C ARG A 42 1.28 -8.74 -13.47
N SER A 43 0.53 -7.69 -13.77
CA SER A 43 1.10 -6.36 -13.95
C SER A 43 1.62 -5.83 -12.62
N VAL A 44 2.68 -5.02 -12.67
CA VAL A 44 3.32 -4.44 -11.50
C VAL A 44 3.13 -2.94 -11.51
N PHE A 45 2.89 -2.38 -10.34
CA PHE A 45 3.01 -0.97 -10.06
C PHE A 45 4.20 -0.74 -9.12
N VAL A 46 5.09 0.16 -9.54
CA VAL A 46 6.13 0.72 -8.70
C VAL A 46 5.84 2.20 -8.58
N GLY A 47 5.74 2.70 -7.36
CA GLY A 47 5.48 4.11 -7.11
C GLY A 47 6.28 4.66 -5.94
N TYR A 48 6.51 5.97 -6.01
CA TYR A 48 7.21 6.73 -4.99
C TYR A 48 6.21 7.61 -4.23
N ALA A 49 6.32 7.62 -2.91
CA ALA A 49 5.43 8.40 -2.07
C ALA A 49 5.64 9.90 -2.30
N LEU A 50 4.53 10.64 -2.46
CA LEU A 50 4.53 12.09 -2.32
C LEU A 50 4.85 12.45 -0.88
N ARG A 51 5.70 13.47 -0.72
CA ARG A 51 5.94 14.07 0.59
C ARG A 51 4.72 14.89 1.00
N ALA A 52 4.55 15.08 2.31
CA ALA A 52 3.38 15.75 2.86
C ALA A 52 3.23 17.21 2.34
N ASP A 53 4.34 17.92 2.18
CA ASP A 53 4.38 19.28 1.64
C ASP A 53 4.00 19.34 0.16
N GLU A 54 4.42 18.34 -0.64
CA GLU A 54 4.04 18.21 -2.04
C GLU A 54 2.55 17.93 -2.19
N ALA A 55 2.03 16.95 -1.42
CA ALA A 55 0.61 16.62 -1.43
C ALA A 55 -0.26 17.83 -1.04
N GLN A 56 0.18 18.62 -0.04
CA GLN A 56 -0.49 19.88 0.32
C GLN A 56 -0.42 20.93 -0.79
N LYS A 57 0.73 21.08 -1.44
CA LYS A 57 0.93 22.04 -2.53
C LYS A 57 0.00 21.77 -3.72
N PHE A 58 -0.19 20.51 -4.09
CA PHE A 58 -1.14 20.13 -5.15
C PHE A 58 -2.59 20.28 -4.68
N GLY A 59 -2.84 19.99 -3.40
CA GLY A 59 -4.18 19.93 -2.85
C GLY A 59 -5.05 18.85 -3.52
N VAL A 60 -6.27 18.67 -3.02
CA VAL A 60 -7.17 17.63 -3.53
C VAL A 60 -7.47 17.81 -5.01
N GLY A 61 -7.76 19.04 -5.46
CA GLY A 61 -8.09 19.33 -6.85
C GLY A 61 -6.93 19.04 -7.81
N GLY A 62 -5.70 19.45 -7.46
CA GLY A 62 -4.52 19.18 -8.27
C GLY A 62 -4.20 17.70 -8.36
N LEU A 63 -4.32 16.97 -7.24
CA LEU A 63 -4.13 15.52 -7.21
C LEU A 63 -5.16 14.78 -8.06
N LEU A 64 -6.44 15.19 -8.03
CA LEU A 64 -7.49 14.62 -8.88
C LEU A 64 -7.23 14.88 -10.36
N LEU A 65 -6.81 16.09 -10.73
CA LEU A 65 -6.45 16.41 -12.11
C LEU A 65 -5.25 15.59 -12.59
N TRP A 66 -4.26 15.38 -11.73
CA TRP A 66 -3.12 14.52 -12.05
C TRP A 66 -3.56 13.06 -12.21
N ALA A 67 -4.40 12.56 -11.31
CA ALA A 67 -4.93 11.19 -11.33
C ALA A 67 -5.72 10.83 -12.61
N ILE A 68 -6.25 11.83 -13.33
CA ILE A 68 -6.91 11.67 -14.64
C ILE A 68 -5.90 11.39 -15.75
N VAL A 69 -4.69 11.96 -15.66
CA VAL A 69 -3.66 11.87 -16.70
C VAL A 69 -2.66 10.76 -16.42
N HIS A 70 -2.33 10.54 -15.15
CA HIS A 70 -1.38 9.54 -14.70
C HIS A 70 -1.93 8.76 -13.50
N PRO A 71 -1.76 7.43 -13.44
CA PRO A 71 -2.18 6.66 -12.28
C PRO A 71 -1.47 7.12 -11.00
N LEU A 72 -2.27 7.53 -10.02
CA LEU A 72 -1.85 7.72 -8.63
C LEU A 72 -2.45 6.61 -7.77
N ALA A 73 -1.73 6.11 -6.78
CA ALA A 73 -2.23 5.06 -5.90
C ALA A 73 -2.29 5.52 -4.45
N LEU A 74 -3.43 5.32 -3.80
CA LEU A 74 -3.60 5.53 -2.36
C LEU A 74 -3.17 4.26 -1.63
N GLY A 75 -2.07 4.32 -0.90
CA GLY A 75 -1.57 3.23 -0.07
C GLY A 75 -2.39 3.04 1.21
N SER A 76 -2.38 1.82 1.74
CA SER A 76 -2.99 1.48 3.03
C SER A 76 -2.38 2.20 4.23
N ASP A 77 -1.19 2.79 4.04
CA ASP A 77 -0.48 3.67 4.96
C ASP A 77 -0.96 5.14 4.91
N GLY A 78 -1.88 5.47 4.01
CA GLY A 78 -2.39 6.82 3.78
C GLY A 78 -1.52 7.68 2.86
N CYS A 79 -0.44 7.13 2.31
CA CYS A 79 0.42 7.84 1.36
C CYS A 79 -0.16 7.82 -0.05
N ILE A 80 0.17 8.85 -0.84
CA ILE A 80 -0.13 8.88 -2.28
C ILE A 80 1.15 8.51 -3.03
N TYR A 81 1.09 7.41 -3.78
CA TYR A 81 2.16 6.91 -4.59
C TYR A 81 2.00 7.35 -6.04
N VAL A 82 3.04 7.98 -6.58
CA VAL A 82 3.13 8.36 -7.99
C VAL A 82 3.94 7.30 -8.73
N ARG A 83 3.45 6.85 -9.89
CA ARG A 83 4.15 5.86 -10.72
C ARG A 83 5.60 6.28 -11.01
N GLU A 84 6.49 5.29 -11.02
CA GLU A 84 7.90 5.47 -11.38
C GLU A 84 8.08 6.26 -12.69
N GLY A 85 9.12 7.10 -12.74
CA GLY A 85 9.43 7.96 -13.89
C GLY A 85 8.65 9.28 -13.96
N LEU A 86 7.65 9.51 -13.09
CA LEU A 86 6.91 10.77 -13.04
C LEU A 86 7.45 11.77 -12.02
N ILE A 87 8.16 11.29 -11.00
CA ILE A 87 8.86 12.08 -9.99
C ILE A 87 10.22 11.47 -9.69
N ASP A 88 11.12 12.28 -9.11
CA ASP A 88 12.41 11.82 -8.63
C ASP A 88 12.26 10.81 -7.49
N ALA A 89 13.08 9.76 -7.47
CA ALA A 89 13.00 8.66 -6.52
C ALA A 89 13.79 8.93 -5.22
N GLU A 90 14.71 9.90 -5.22
CA GLU A 90 15.69 10.05 -4.17
C GLU A 90 15.06 10.35 -2.80
N GLY A 91 15.35 9.48 -1.82
CA GLY A 91 14.90 9.64 -0.44
C GLY A 91 13.38 9.55 -0.26
N ARG A 92 12.69 8.77 -1.10
CA ARG A 92 11.24 8.53 -0.99
C ARG A 92 10.95 7.09 -0.60
N ASP A 93 9.86 6.90 0.11
CA ASP A 93 9.30 5.58 0.34
C ASP A 93 8.78 4.99 -0.97
N VAL A 94 9.00 3.69 -1.15
CA VAL A 94 8.69 2.97 -2.38
C VAL A 94 7.62 1.93 -2.10
N PHE A 95 6.56 1.97 -2.88
CA PHE A 95 5.58 0.88 -2.95
C PHE A 95 5.82 0.05 -4.21
N ARG A 96 5.84 -1.27 -4.04
CA ARG A 96 5.91 -2.26 -5.13
C ARG A 96 4.77 -3.24 -4.95
N GLY A 97 3.84 -3.26 -5.90
CA GLY A 97 2.67 -4.11 -5.82
C GLY A 97 2.30 -4.77 -7.14
N PHE A 98 1.72 -5.97 -7.06
CA PHE A 98 1.17 -6.67 -8.23
C PHE A 98 -0.33 -6.48 -8.29
N ALA A 99 -0.88 -6.37 -9.49
CA ALA A 99 -2.30 -6.16 -9.69
C ALA A 99 -3.09 -7.38 -9.22
N ALA A 100 -4.11 -7.13 -8.39
CA ALA A 100 -5.10 -8.10 -7.99
C ALA A 100 -5.88 -8.64 -9.20
N THR A 101 -6.32 -9.90 -9.14
CA THR A 101 -7.36 -10.35 -10.09
C THR A 101 -8.68 -9.68 -9.74
N PRO A 102 -9.67 -9.70 -10.65
CA PRO A 102 -11.03 -9.28 -10.32
C PRO A 102 -11.59 -9.97 -9.07
N GLU A 103 -11.34 -11.27 -8.90
CA GLU A 103 -11.82 -12.04 -7.75
C GLU A 103 -11.11 -11.63 -6.45
N GLU A 104 -9.79 -11.43 -6.50
CA GLU A 104 -9.01 -10.96 -5.34
C GLU A 104 -9.44 -9.55 -4.94
N ALA A 105 -9.61 -8.65 -5.92
CA ALA A 105 -10.09 -7.29 -5.69
C ALA A 105 -11.49 -7.28 -5.07
N THR A 106 -12.39 -8.15 -5.55
CA THR A 106 -13.75 -8.29 -5.01
C THR A 106 -13.71 -8.73 -3.54
N ARG A 107 -12.96 -9.79 -3.23
CA ARG A 107 -12.80 -10.26 -1.85
C ARG A 107 -12.19 -9.18 -0.94
N ALA A 108 -11.18 -8.48 -1.42
CA ALA A 108 -10.56 -7.39 -0.67
C ALA A 108 -11.54 -6.23 -0.41
N ALA A 109 -12.35 -5.87 -1.40
CA ALA A 109 -13.37 -4.83 -1.25
C ALA A 109 -14.46 -5.23 -0.23
N GLU A 110 -14.93 -6.48 -0.27
CA GLU A 110 -15.89 -7.01 0.71
C GLU A 110 -15.32 -6.94 2.14
N GLU A 111 -14.05 -7.33 2.30
CA GLU A 111 -13.37 -7.29 3.58
C GLU A 111 -13.15 -5.87 4.11
N LEU A 112 -12.69 -4.96 3.25
CA LEU A 112 -12.55 -3.54 3.59
C LEU A 112 -13.89 -2.93 3.97
N HIS A 113 -14.96 -3.23 3.22
CA HIS A 113 -16.31 -2.75 3.53
C HIS A 113 -16.80 -3.26 4.89
N ARG A 114 -16.58 -4.54 5.19
CA ARG A 114 -16.92 -5.16 6.48
C ARG A 114 -16.19 -4.48 7.63
N ILE A 115 -14.88 -4.27 7.51
CA ILE A 115 -14.06 -3.61 8.53
C ILE A 115 -14.53 -2.16 8.72
N ALA A 116 -14.71 -1.40 7.63
CA ALA A 116 -15.18 -0.03 7.69
C ALA A 116 -16.56 0.08 8.39
N SER A 117 -17.49 -0.82 8.05
CA SER A 117 -18.80 -0.89 8.68
C SER A 117 -18.71 -1.17 10.18
N ASN A 118 -17.87 -2.13 10.59
CA ASN A 118 -17.67 -2.45 12.00
C ASN A 118 -17.10 -1.26 12.79
N VAL A 119 -16.12 -0.55 12.22
CA VAL A 119 -15.54 0.65 12.83
C VAL A 119 -16.61 1.73 13.01
N VAL A 120 -17.42 1.99 11.97
CA VAL A 120 -18.50 2.97 12.02
C VAL A 120 -19.50 2.61 13.13
N VAL A 121 -20.00 1.36 13.16
CA VAL A 121 -20.95 0.90 14.18
C VAL A 121 -20.41 1.13 15.59
N GLU A 122 -19.17 0.76 15.85
CA GLU A 122 -18.52 0.92 17.16
C GLU A 122 -18.37 2.39 17.54
N VAL A 123 -17.90 3.25 16.62
CA VAL A 123 -17.76 4.70 16.87
C VAL A 123 -19.11 5.34 17.18
N PHE A 124 -20.16 4.98 16.45
CA PHE A 124 -21.51 5.51 16.69
C PHE A 124 -22.15 4.95 17.96
N ALA A 125 -21.84 3.72 18.37
CA ALA A 125 -22.26 3.18 19.66
C ALA A 125 -21.65 3.99 20.82
N ARG A 126 -20.33 4.24 20.78
CA ARG A 126 -19.63 5.06 21.78
C ARG A 126 -20.17 6.49 21.85
N LYS A 127 -20.39 7.14 20.69
CA LYS A 127 -20.96 8.49 20.65
C LYS A 127 -22.34 8.57 21.29
N ARG A 128 -23.20 7.57 21.09
CA ARG A 128 -24.54 7.53 21.71
C ARG A 128 -24.50 7.27 23.21
N ALA A 129 -23.55 6.47 23.69
CA ALA A 129 -23.38 6.21 25.13
C ALA A 129 -22.77 7.40 25.90
N ALA A 130 -22.10 8.32 25.19
CA ALA A 130 -21.49 9.53 25.75
C ALA A 130 -22.41 10.77 25.69
N ALA A 131 -23.62 10.63 25.14
CA ALA A 131 -24.64 11.68 25.04
C ALA A 131 -25.74 11.43 26.09
#